data_AF-A0A1N6A6Q8-F1
#
_entry.id   AF-A0A1N6A6Q8-F1
#
_cell.length_a   1.000
_cell.length_b   1.000
_cell.length_c   1.000
_cell.angle_alpha   90.00
_cell.angle_beta   90.00
_cell.angle_gamma   90.00
#
_symmetry.space_group_name_H-M   'P 1'
#
loop_
_entity.id
_entity.type
_entity.pdbx_description
1 polymer ?
#
loop_
_entity_poly.entity_id
_entity_poly.type
_entity_poly.pdbx_seq_one_letter_code
_entity_poly.pdbx_strand_id
1 'polypeptide(L)'
;MSSAAQVVPYSRPTVRALIVGQLATVGAFLAVLLLYLGRMAAAGVGPAEMLTGAYDPKDLIPFGMHAANPLYWLYAVVSVLYLVGALLGPPLALVTVAVVARQRDALPRTTRTLLLVGAAGTVLVLVARFTPPLLDMHRWWLD
;
A
#
# COMPACT_ATOMS: atom_id res chain seq x y z
N MET A 1 -21.17 4.73 40.02
CA MET A 1 -19.73 4.34 39.95
C MET A 1 -19.33 4.38 38.48
N SER A 2 -18.58 5.40 38.06
CA SER A 2 -18.13 5.53 36.67
C SER A 2 -16.88 4.66 36.51
N SER A 3 -16.99 3.58 35.73
CA SER A 3 -15.83 2.78 35.30
C SER A 3 -15.05 3.64 34.31
N ALA A 4 -14.11 4.43 34.82
CA ALA A 4 -13.10 5.05 33.99
C ALA A 4 -12.26 3.91 33.41
N ALA A 5 -12.65 3.45 32.21
CA ALA A 5 -11.86 2.50 31.45
C ALA A 5 -10.43 3.06 31.34
N GLN A 6 -9.48 2.47 32.05
CA GLN A 6 -8.09 2.86 31.96
C GLN A 6 -7.65 2.65 30.52
N VAL A 7 -7.48 3.76 29.79
CA VAL A 7 -6.98 3.73 28.43
C VAL A 7 -5.48 3.44 28.53
N VAL A 8 -5.12 2.17 28.40
CA VAL A 8 -3.71 1.77 28.33
C VAL A 8 -3.10 2.44 27.09
N PRO A 9 -2.06 3.26 27.25
CA PRO A 9 -1.45 3.92 26.10
C PRO A 9 -0.79 2.89 25.17
N TYR A 10 -1.02 3.02 23.87
CA TYR A 10 -0.29 2.29 22.84
C TYR A 10 1.22 2.47 22.99
N SER A 11 1.94 1.36 22.82
CA SER A 11 3.39 1.33 22.93
C SER A 11 4.04 1.95 21.70
N ARG A 12 5.28 2.46 21.86
CA ARG A 12 6.09 2.98 20.74
C ARG A 12 6.26 1.96 19.60
N PRO A 13 6.51 0.66 19.87
CA PRO A 13 6.53 -0.37 18.82
C PRO A 13 5.24 -0.46 18.02
N THR A 14 4.07 -0.38 18.66
CA THR A 14 2.78 -0.44 17.97
C THR A 14 2.59 0.76 17.04
N VAL A 15 2.90 1.97 17.51
CA VAL A 15 2.82 3.18 16.67
C VAL A 15 3.75 3.08 15.46
N ARG A 16 4.98 2.57 15.66
CA ARG A 16 5.93 2.34 14.56
C ARG A 16 5.40 1.32 13.56
N ALA A 17 4.80 0.22 14.02
CA ALA A 17 4.22 -0.81 13.17
C ALA A 17 3.07 -0.26 12.31
N LEU A 18 2.21 0.61 12.87
CA LEU A 18 1.15 1.28 12.11
C LEU A 18 1.70 2.16 10.99
N ILE A 19 2.70 2.99 11.29
CA ILE A 19 3.36 3.85 10.30
C ILE A 19 3.98 3.00 9.19
N VAL A 20 4.75 1.98 9.57
CA VAL A 20 5.41 1.09 8.59
C VAL A 20 4.38 0.36 7.73
N GLY A 21 3.30 -0.16 8.31
CA GLY A 21 2.25 -0.87 7.57
C GLY A 21 1.54 0.04 6.56
N GLN A 22 1.23 1.28 6.93
CA GLN A 22 0.63 2.26 6.03
C GLN A 22 1.58 2.65 4.90
N LEU A 23 2.84 2.97 5.23
CA LEU A 23 3.85 3.32 4.22
C LEU A 23 4.14 2.16 3.27
N ALA A 24 4.19 0.93 3.77
CA ALA A 24 4.37 -0.26 2.95
C ALA A 24 3.18 -0.47 2.00
N THR A 25 1.95 -0.28 2.50
CA THR A 25 0.72 -0.38 1.70
C THR A 25 0.69 0.66 0.58
N VAL A 26 0.93 1.92 0.92
CA VAL A 26 0.98 3.03 -0.05
C VAL A 26 2.13 2.84 -1.03
N GLY A 27 3.32 2.49 -0.54
CA GLY A 27 4.52 2.27 -1.35
C GLY A 27 4.34 1.14 -2.36
N ALA A 28 3.76 0.00 -1.95
CA ALA A 28 3.48 -1.10 -2.86
C ALA A 28 2.47 -0.70 -3.95
N PHE A 29 1.41 0.01 -3.59
CA PHE A 29 0.45 0.53 -4.57
C PHE A 29 1.11 1.48 -5.58
N LEU A 30 1.92 2.44 -5.09
CA LEU A 30 2.62 3.37 -5.96
C LEU A 30 3.65 2.68 -6.85
N ALA A 31 4.33 1.64 -6.36
CA ALA A 31 5.27 0.86 -7.16
C ALA A 31 4.54 0.19 -8.35
N VAL A 32 3.42 -0.49 -8.11
CA VAL A 32 2.61 -1.10 -9.16
C VAL A 32 2.11 -0.05 -10.16
N LEU A 33 1.62 1.09 -9.67
CA LEU A 33 1.18 2.20 -10.53
C LEU A 33 2.30 2.72 -11.43
N LEU A 34 3.49 2.95 -10.87
CA LEU A 34 4.63 3.45 -11.64
C LEU A 34 5.13 2.41 -12.65
N LEU A 35 5.12 1.12 -12.32
CA LEU A 35 5.47 0.06 -13.27
C LEU A 35 4.46 -0.01 -14.41
N TYR A 36 3.17 0.08 -14.12
CA TYR A 36 2.11 0.09 -15.11
C TYR A 36 2.23 1.29 -16.08
N LEU A 37 2.34 2.50 -15.53
CA LEU A 37 2.52 3.72 -16.31
C LEU A 37 3.84 3.73 -17.08
N GLY A 38 4.92 3.28 -16.45
CA GLY A 38 6.23 3.18 -17.06
C GLY A 38 6.25 2.20 -18.23
N ARG A 39 5.58 1.05 -18.10
CA ARG A 39 5.46 0.06 -19.18
C ARG A 39 4.66 0.60 -20.35
N MET A 40 3.52 1.26 -20.09
CA MET A 40 2.74 1.94 -21.14
C MET A 40 3.57 3.01 -21.86
N ALA A 41 4.27 3.87 -21.12
CA ALA A 41 5.10 4.91 -21.69
C ALA A 41 6.27 4.34 -22.52
N ALA A 42 6.92 3.28 -22.03
CA ALA A 42 8.03 2.64 -22.74
C ALA A 42 7.60 1.92 -24.01
N ALA A 43 6.39 1.36 -24.04
CA ALA A 43 5.86 0.66 -25.21
C ALA A 43 5.02 1.56 -26.14
N GLY A 44 4.68 2.79 -25.72
CA GLY A 44 3.84 3.71 -26.48
C GLY A 44 2.38 3.23 -26.60
N VAL A 45 1.90 2.47 -25.62
CA VAL A 45 0.60 1.76 -25.65
C VAL A 45 -0.39 2.30 -24.63
N GLY A 46 -1.68 2.10 -24.91
CA GLY A 46 -2.77 2.47 -24.01
C GLY A 46 -3.16 1.38 -23.01
N PRO A 47 -4.05 1.69 -22.04
CA PRO A 47 -4.51 0.74 -21.02
C PRO A 47 -5.14 -0.55 -21.59
N ALA A 48 -5.88 -0.44 -22.70
CA ALA A 48 -6.54 -1.59 -23.31
C ALA A 48 -5.53 -2.59 -23.90
N GLU A 49 -4.45 -2.09 -24.49
CA GLU A 49 -3.39 -2.92 -25.07
C GLU A 49 -2.58 -3.64 -23.99
N MET A 50 -2.41 -3.02 -22.83
CA MET A 50 -1.76 -3.64 -21.67
C MET A 50 -2.47 -4.92 -21.19
N LEU A 51 -3.77 -5.06 -21.45
CA LEU A 51 -4.57 -6.22 -21.04
C LEU A 51 -4.58 -7.37 -22.04
N THR A 52 -3.80 -7.28 -23.13
CA THR A 52 -3.75 -8.32 -24.18
C THR A 52 -2.82 -9.48 -23.85
N GLY A 53 -2.10 -9.42 -22.72
CA GLY A 53 -1.07 -10.39 -22.32
C GLY A 53 0.29 -10.19 -23.02
N ALA A 54 0.37 -9.34 -24.04
CA ALA A 54 1.63 -9.04 -24.73
C ALA A 54 2.62 -8.20 -23.89
N TYR A 55 2.18 -7.70 -22.74
CA TYR A 55 2.92 -6.81 -21.86
C TYR A 55 2.87 -7.30 -20.41
N ASP A 56 3.16 -8.58 -20.15
CA ASP A 56 3.06 -9.18 -18.81
C ASP A 56 3.93 -8.41 -17.79
N PRO A 57 3.42 -8.08 -16.59
CA PRO A 57 4.21 -7.43 -15.54
C PRO A 57 5.48 -8.19 -15.16
N LYS A 58 5.52 -9.52 -15.34
CA LYS A 58 6.68 -10.40 -15.06
C LYS A 58 7.82 -10.15 -16.04
N ASP A 59 7.54 -9.66 -17.24
CA ASP A 59 8.57 -9.30 -18.23
C ASP A 59 9.41 -8.09 -17.78
N LEU A 60 8.93 -7.34 -16.79
CA LEU A 60 9.68 -6.24 -16.18
C LEU A 60 10.81 -6.72 -15.27
N ILE A 61 10.89 -8.03 -14.96
CA ILE A 61 11.93 -8.58 -14.11
C ILE A 61 13.12 -9.04 -14.96
N PRO A 62 14.26 -8.32 -14.92
CA PRO A 62 15.47 -8.75 -15.61
C PRO A 62 15.89 -10.14 -15.13
N PHE A 63 16.37 -10.97 -16.05
CA PHE A 63 16.83 -12.34 -15.77
C PHE A 63 15.72 -13.34 -15.39
N GLY A 64 14.45 -12.95 -15.44
CA GLY A 64 13.31 -13.87 -15.36
C GLY A 64 12.87 -14.27 -13.93
N MET A 65 11.84 -15.13 -13.89
CA MET A 65 11.07 -15.51 -12.70
C MET A 65 11.63 -16.76 -12.00
N HIS A 66 12.75 -16.65 -11.28
CA HIS A 66 13.31 -17.78 -10.53
C HIS A 66 13.86 -17.38 -9.15
N ALA A 67 13.86 -18.31 -8.20
CA ALA A 67 14.20 -18.07 -6.80
C ALA A 67 15.63 -17.54 -6.55
N ALA A 68 16.57 -17.75 -7.48
CA ALA A 68 17.91 -17.19 -7.39
C ALA A 68 17.99 -15.69 -7.76
N ASN A 69 16.93 -15.12 -8.36
CA ASN A 69 16.90 -13.72 -8.78
C ASN A 69 16.39 -12.84 -7.63
N PRO A 70 17.18 -11.90 -7.10
CA PRO A 70 16.70 -11.00 -6.05
C PRO A 70 15.55 -10.10 -6.50
N LEU A 71 15.47 -9.78 -7.79
CA LEU A 71 14.39 -8.94 -8.33
C LEU A 71 13.06 -9.67 -8.39
N TYR A 72 13.08 -10.99 -8.58
CA TYR A 72 11.90 -11.84 -8.41
C TYR A 72 11.33 -11.73 -6.98
N TRP A 73 12.19 -11.74 -5.96
CA TRP A 73 11.75 -11.58 -4.56
C TRP A 73 11.19 -10.21 -4.27
N LEU A 74 11.78 -9.15 -4.84
CA LEU A 74 11.24 -7.80 -4.72
C LEU A 74 9.84 -7.72 -5.33
N TYR A 75 9.64 -8.25 -6.54
CA TYR A 75 8.33 -8.34 -7.17
C TYR A 75 7.33 -9.12 -6.28
N ALA A 76 7.73 -10.28 -5.77
CA ALA A 76 6.88 -11.08 -4.88
C ALA A 76 6.49 -10.31 -3.60
N VAL A 77 7.43 -9.62 -2.96
CA VAL A 77 7.16 -8.79 -1.79
C VAL A 77 6.20 -7.65 -2.11
N VAL A 78 6.41 -6.96 -3.24
CA VAL A 78 5.50 -5.89 -3.69
C VAL A 78 4.10 -6.46 -3.94
N SER A 79 3.98 -7.61 -4.61
CA SER A 79 2.70 -8.29 -4.83
C SER A 79 1.99 -8.64 -3.53
N VAL A 80 2.70 -9.20 -2.55
CA VAL A 80 2.14 -9.54 -1.24
C VAL A 80 1.69 -8.27 -0.52
N LEU A 81 2.52 -7.23 -0.46
CA LEU A 81 2.17 -5.96 0.19
C LEU A 81 1.00 -5.26 -0.51
N TYR A 82 0.93 -5.35 -1.84
CA TYR A 82 -0.15 -4.80 -2.63
C TYR A 82 -1.48 -5.49 -2.31
N LEU A 83 -1.49 -6.83 -2.21
CA LEU A 83 -2.71 -7.60 -1.89
C LEU A 83 -3.11 -7.46 -0.42
N VAL A 84 -2.16 -7.69 0.49
CA VAL A 84 -2.39 -7.58 1.94
C VAL A 84 -2.77 -6.15 2.31
N GLY A 85 -2.19 -5.14 1.67
CA GLY A 85 -2.54 -3.74 1.85
C GLY A 85 -3.97 -3.41 1.46
N ALA A 86 -4.54 -4.07 0.45
CA ALA A 86 -5.97 -3.92 0.12
C ALA A 86 -6.87 -4.46 1.24
N LEU A 87 -6.48 -5.56 1.87
CA LEU A 87 -7.24 -6.19 2.96
C LEU A 87 -7.06 -5.46 4.30
N LEU A 88 -5.83 -5.13 4.65
CA LEU A 88 -5.47 -4.54 5.95
C LEU A 88 -5.53 -3.02 5.97
N GLY A 89 -5.59 -2.36 4.82
CA GLY A 89 -5.65 -0.91 4.74
C GLY A 89 -6.81 -0.29 5.55
N PRO A 90 -8.07 -0.78 5.43
CA PRO A 90 -9.18 -0.28 6.24
C PRO A 90 -8.96 -0.41 7.75
N PRO A 91 -8.64 -1.59 8.33
CA PRO A 91 -8.39 -1.67 9.77
C PRO A 91 -7.18 -0.86 10.22
N LEU A 92 -6.12 -0.75 9.41
CA LEU A 92 -4.95 0.10 9.72
C LEU A 92 -5.33 1.59 9.82
N ALA A 93 -6.17 2.09 8.91
CA ALA A 93 -6.65 3.46 8.94
C ALA A 93 -7.53 3.71 10.17
N LEU A 94 -8.48 2.81 10.47
CA LEU A 94 -9.37 2.91 11.62
C LEU A 94 -8.61 2.91 12.95
N VAL A 95 -7.68 1.96 13.13
CA VAL A 95 -6.84 1.89 14.34
C VAL A 95 -6.00 3.16 14.48
N THR A 96 -5.47 3.68 13.38
CA THR A 96 -4.64 4.90 13.40
C THR A 96 -5.44 6.13 13.83
N VAL A 97 -6.65 6.31 13.31
CA VAL A 97 -7.54 7.40 13.74
C VAL A 97 -7.86 7.26 15.23
N ALA A 98 -8.15 6.05 15.71
CA ALA A 98 -8.40 5.79 17.12
C ALA A 98 -7.18 6.11 18.00
N VAL A 99 -5.97 5.73 17.58
CA VAL A 99 -4.71 6.05 18.27
C VAL A 99 -4.51 7.56 18.36
N VAL A 100 -4.64 8.27 17.24
CA VAL A 100 -4.45 9.73 17.19
C VAL A 100 -5.48 10.46 18.04
N ALA A 101 -6.75 10.03 18.00
CA ALA A 101 -7.82 10.63 18.81
C ALA A 101 -7.60 10.42 20.32
N ARG A 102 -7.20 9.21 20.73
CA ARG A 102 -6.99 8.85 22.15
C ARG A 102 -5.71 9.41 22.75
N GLN A 103 -4.68 9.64 21.95
CA GLN A 103 -3.34 10.02 22.42
C GLN A 103 -2.86 11.36 21.86
N ARG A 104 -3.80 12.24 21.48
CA ARG A 104 -3.51 13.49 20.77
C ARG A 104 -2.46 14.38 21.45
N ASP A 105 -2.45 14.38 22.79
CA ASP A 105 -1.61 15.23 23.64
C ASP A 105 -0.30 14.53 24.05
N ALA A 106 -0.26 13.19 23.96
CA ALA A 106 0.90 12.38 24.32
C ALA A 106 1.82 12.09 23.13
N LEU A 107 1.31 12.19 21.90
CA LEU A 107 2.08 11.94 20.68
C LEU A 107 2.83 13.20 20.22
N PRO A 108 4.11 13.09 19.83
CA PRO A 108 4.82 14.17 19.15
C PRO A 108 4.08 14.59 17.88
N ARG A 109 4.08 15.90 17.58
CA ARG A 109 3.40 16.45 16.39
C ARG A 109 3.81 15.72 15.10
N THR A 110 5.10 15.46 14.92
CA THR A 110 5.64 14.75 13.75
C THR A 110 5.07 13.34 13.60
N THR A 111 5.04 12.56 14.70
CA THR A 111 4.47 11.21 14.69
C THR A 111 2.98 11.22 14.37
N ARG A 112 2.25 12.19 14.95
CA ARG A 112 0.83 12.38 14.66
C ARG A 112 0.58 12.71 13.19
N THR A 113 1.37 13.62 12.62
CA THR A 113 1.27 13.97 11.21
C THR A 113 1.57 12.76 10.33
N LEU A 114 2.64 12.00 10.62
CA LEU A 114 2.98 10.79 9.86
C LEU A 114 1.86 9.75 9.89
N LEU A 115 1.26 9.50 11.06
CA LEU A 115 0.12 8.60 11.20
C LEU A 115 -1.10 9.08 10.38
N LEU A 116 -1.42 10.37 10.45
CA LEU A 116 -2.57 10.92 9.73
C LEU A 116 -2.34 10.92 8.21
N VAL A 117 -1.14 11.30 7.75
CA VAL A 117 -0.77 11.27 6.33
C VAL A 117 -0.75 9.82 5.83
N GLY A 118 -0.21 8.89 6.60
CA GLY A 118 -0.21 7.47 6.25
C GLY A 118 -1.63 6.89 6.19
N ALA A 119 -2.51 7.25 7.12
CA ALA A 119 -3.91 6.84 7.12
C ALA A 119 -4.65 7.43 5.92
N ALA A 120 -4.50 8.73 5.65
CA ALA A 120 -5.10 9.40 4.50
C ALA A 120 -4.60 8.79 3.18
N GLY A 121 -3.29 8.60 3.03
CA GLY A 121 -2.71 7.93 1.87
C GLY A 121 -3.24 6.51 1.68
N THR A 122 -3.36 5.74 2.76
CA THR A 122 -3.93 4.38 2.74
C THR A 122 -5.39 4.40 2.26
N VAL A 123 -6.21 5.32 2.77
CA VAL A 123 -7.61 5.48 2.33
C VAL A 123 -7.67 5.90 0.87
N LEU A 124 -6.82 6.85 0.45
CA LEU A 124 -6.78 7.31 -0.95
C LEU A 124 -6.45 6.16 -1.90
N VAL A 125 -5.41 5.37 -1.62
CA VAL A 125 -5.06 4.23 -2.49
C VAL A 125 -6.15 3.15 -2.50
N LEU A 126 -6.82 2.92 -1.36
CA LEU A 126 -7.96 1.99 -1.31
C LEU A 126 -9.11 2.46 -2.18
N VAL A 127 -9.50 3.73 -2.07
CA VAL A 127 -10.57 4.31 -2.91
C VAL A 127 -10.15 4.30 -4.38
N ALA A 128 -8.90 4.63 -4.66
CA ALA A 128 -8.36 4.68 -6.02
C ALA A 128 -8.46 3.33 -6.74
N ARG A 129 -8.30 2.20 -6.04
CA ARG A 129 -8.46 0.84 -6.61
C ARG A 129 -9.82 0.59 -7.27
N PHE A 130 -10.85 1.35 -6.88
CA PHE A 130 -12.19 1.22 -7.44
C PHE A 130 -12.46 2.18 -8.60
N THR A 131 -11.46 2.93 -9.05
CA THR A 131 -11.59 3.79 -10.24
C THR A 131 -11.31 2.99 -11.52
N PRO A 132 -11.99 3.28 -12.65
CA PRO A 132 -11.85 2.50 -13.87
C PRO A 132 -10.40 2.32 -14.37
N PRO A 133 -9.54 3.36 -14.43
CA PRO A 133 -8.16 3.20 -14.90
C PRO A 133 -7.31 2.27 -14.01
N LEU A 134 -7.63 2.21 -12.71
CA LEU A 134 -6.87 1.41 -11.75
C LEU A 134 -7.41 -0.01 -11.62
N LEU A 135 -8.63 -0.29 -12.09
CA LEU A 135 -9.11 -1.66 -12.29
C LEU A 135 -8.32 -2.36 -13.39
N ASP A 136 -7.99 -1.66 -14.48
CA ASP A 136 -7.15 -2.21 -15.54
C ASP A 136 -5.72 -2.46 -15.06
N MET A 137 -5.14 -1.51 -14.30
CA MET A 137 -3.86 -1.72 -13.61
C MET A 137 -3.91 -2.96 -12.69
N HIS A 138 -5.01 -3.15 -11.97
CA HIS A 138 -5.16 -4.29 -11.06
C HIS A 138 -5.21 -5.61 -11.82
N ARG A 139 -5.98 -5.68 -12.92
CA ARG A 139 -6.05 -6.85 -13.79
C ARG A 139 -4.67 -7.16 -14.38
N TRP A 140 -4.02 -6.15 -14.93
CA TRP A 140 -2.68 -6.28 -15.50
C TRP A 140 -1.67 -6.83 -14.48
N TRP A 141 -1.68 -6.33 -13.23
CA TRP A 141 -0.73 -6.79 -12.20
C TRP A 141 -0.99 -8.21 -11.71
N LEU A 142 -2.22 -8.70 -11.81
CA LEU A 142 -2.61 -10.04 -11.34
C LEU A 142 -2.59 -11.11 -12.44
N ASP A 143 -2.39 -10.70 -13.69
CA ASP A 143 -2.19 -11.60 -14.83
C ASP A 143 -0.82 -12.30 -14.74
#